data_AF-A0A965JH48-F1
#
_entry.id   AF-A0A965JH48-F1
#
_cell.length_a   1.000
_cell.length_b   1.000
_cell.length_c   1.000
_cell.angle_alpha   90.00
_cell.angle_beta   90.00
_cell.angle_gamma   90.00
#
_symmetry.space_group_name_H-M   'P 1'
#
loop_
_entity.id
_entity.type
_entity.pdbx_description
1 polymer ?
#
loop_
_entity_poly.entity_id
_entity_poly.type
_entity_poly.pdbx_seq_one_letter_code
_entity_poly.pdbx_strand_id
1 'polypeptide(L)'
;MIDSHPPLAHLKRQIEALSPSLGDGHRGRVSLGLSALDARLGGGIAKGAVHEVLPCTTEDGASAAAFALMLAARISGPVGKILWIATDAQLRRGG
;
A
#
# COMPACT_ATOMS: atom_id res chain seq x y z
N MET A 1 4.84 -16.14 -28.13
CA MET A 1 4.91 -14.70 -28.45
C MET A 1 3.47 -14.23 -28.51
N ILE A 2 2.93 -13.74 -27.38
CA ILE A 2 1.48 -13.61 -27.19
C ILE A 2 1.05 -12.25 -27.72
N ASP A 3 0.28 -12.25 -28.81
CA ASP A 3 -0.37 -11.07 -29.36
C ASP A 3 -1.20 -10.40 -28.26
N SER A 4 -0.72 -9.26 -27.76
CA SER A 4 -1.47 -8.48 -26.79
C SER A 4 -2.67 -7.87 -27.51
N HIS A 5 -3.88 -8.38 -27.21
CA HIS A 5 -5.14 -7.85 -27.71
C HIS A 5 -5.16 -6.30 -27.66
N PRO A 6 -5.49 -5.60 -28.76
CA PRO A 6 -5.42 -4.13 -28.85
C PRO A 6 -6.09 -3.36 -27.70
N PRO A 7 -7.22 -3.82 -27.13
CA PRO A 7 -7.83 -3.20 -25.95
C PRO A 7 -6.96 -3.23 -24.69
N LEU A 8 -6.22 -4.31 -24.45
CA LEU A 8 -5.32 -4.43 -23.29
C LEU A 8 -4.11 -3.49 -23.45
N ALA A 9 -3.57 -3.38 -24.66
CA ALA A 9 -2.49 -2.44 -24.95
C ALA A 9 -2.95 -0.98 -24.76
N HIS A 10 -4.19 -0.67 -25.14
CA HIS A 10 -4.77 0.65 -24.89
C HIS A 10 -4.96 0.93 -23.39
N LEU A 11 -5.54 -0.01 -22.64
CA LEU A 11 -5.73 0.14 -21.19
C LEU A 11 -4.40 0.30 -20.45
N LYS A 12 -3.38 -0.51 -20.81
CA LYS A 12 -2.03 -0.37 -20.22
C LYS A 12 -1.45 1.03 -20.42
N ARG A 13 -1.54 1.57 -21.64
CA ARG A 13 -1.10 2.96 -21.92
C ARG A 13 -1.88 4.01 -21.13
N GLN A 14 -3.19 3.81 -20.94
CA GLN A 14 -4.00 4.71 -20.11
C GLN A 14 -3.57 4.66 -18.63
N ILE A 15 -3.30 3.46 -18.10
CA ILE A 15 -2.81 3.29 -16.73
C ILE A 15 -1.42 3.92 -16.55
N GLU A 16 -0.53 3.73 -17.52
CA GLU A 16 0.80 4.37 -17.53
C GLU A 16 0.68 5.90 -17.57
N ALA A 17 -0.21 6.45 -18.38
CA ALA A 17 -0.45 7.91 -18.45
C ALA A 17 -1.06 8.49 -17.16
N LEU A 18 -1.82 7.70 -16.40
CA LEU A 18 -2.37 8.08 -15.09
C LEU A 18 -1.36 7.91 -13.95
N SER A 19 -0.28 7.16 -14.20
CA SER A 19 0.77 7.00 -13.21
C SER A 19 1.45 8.36 -13.03
N PRO A 20 1.57 8.88 -11.80
CA PRO A 20 2.35 10.09 -11.57
C PRO A 20 3.72 9.91 -12.19
N SER A 21 4.26 10.95 -12.84
CA SER A 21 5.69 10.95 -13.13
C SER A 21 6.37 10.73 -11.79
N LEU A 22 7.01 9.58 -11.64
CA LEU A 22 7.87 9.27 -10.50
C LEU A 22 9.10 10.17 -10.66
N GLY A 23 8.92 11.49 -10.54
CA GLY A 23 10.02 12.43 -10.51
C GLY A 23 10.98 11.95 -9.43
N ASP A 24 12.25 11.85 -9.81
CA ASP A 24 13.42 11.32 -9.09
C ASP A 24 13.63 11.93 -7.68
N GLY A 25 12.66 11.77 -6.81
CA GLY A 25 12.76 12.03 -5.40
C GLY A 25 12.55 10.71 -4.71
N HIS A 26 13.64 10.15 -4.18
CA HIS A 26 13.59 9.13 -3.14
C HIS A 26 12.58 9.60 -2.08
N ARG A 27 11.31 9.21 -2.23
CA ARG A 27 10.24 9.52 -1.30
C ARG A 27 10.65 8.78 -0.04
N GLY A 28 11.35 9.50 0.85
CA GLY A 28 12.19 8.91 1.88
C GLY A 28 11.50 7.82 2.70
N ARG A 29 12.27 6.97 3.35
CA ARG A 29 11.71 5.90 4.16
C ARG A 29 11.26 6.42 5.52
N VAL A 30 10.22 5.80 6.08
CA VAL A 30 9.77 6.03 7.45
C VAL A 30 10.16 4.83 8.29
N SER A 31 10.96 5.07 9.33
CA SER A 31 11.33 4.05 10.32
C SER A 31 10.12 3.69 11.19
N LEU A 32 9.97 2.41 11.47
CA LEU A 32 8.96 1.89 12.40
C LEU A 32 9.45 1.94 13.85
N GLY A 33 10.71 2.32 14.09
CA GLY A 33 11.33 2.38 15.42
C GLY A 33 11.75 1.00 15.94
N LEU A 34 11.76 -0.02 15.06
CA LEU A 34 12.17 -1.38 15.36
C LEU A 34 13.30 -1.75 14.40
N SER A 35 14.55 -1.64 14.86
CA SER A 35 15.74 -1.78 14.01
C SER A 35 15.77 -3.09 13.21
N ALA A 36 15.41 -4.21 13.83
CA ALA A 36 15.35 -5.52 13.17
C ALA A 36 14.29 -5.56 12.05
N LEU A 37 13.13 -4.93 12.26
CA LEU A 37 12.06 -4.88 11.27
C LEU A 37 12.41 -3.91 10.14
N ASP A 38 12.92 -2.72 10.47
CA ASP A 38 13.34 -1.72 9.49
C ASP A 38 14.43 -2.28 8.59
N ALA A 39 15.39 -3.03 9.14
CA ALA A 39 16.43 -3.70 8.36
C ALA A 39 15.84 -4.71 7.35
N ARG A 40 14.85 -5.51 7.75
CA ARG A 40 14.16 -6.44 6.84
C ARG A 40 13.37 -5.72 5.74
N LEU A 41 12.97 -4.47 5.96
CA LEU A 41 12.27 -3.63 4.99
C LEU A 41 13.21 -2.72 4.18
N GLY A 42 14.53 -2.83 4.36
CA GLY A 42 15.53 -2.01 3.67
C GLY A 42 15.65 -0.58 4.23
N GLY A 43 15.50 -0.42 5.54
CA GLY A 43 15.56 0.86 6.25
C GLY A 43 14.21 1.49 6.58
N GLY A 44 13.13 0.69 6.59
CA GLY A 44 11.76 1.14 6.89
C GLY A 44 10.84 1.24 5.66
N ILE A 45 9.66 1.83 5.86
CA ILE A 45 8.58 1.86 4.85
C ILE A 45 8.86 2.95 3.80
N ALA A 46 8.96 2.55 2.54
CA ALA A 46 9.13 3.47 1.43
C ALA A 46 7.87 4.34 1.21
N LYS A 47 8.03 5.67 1.10
CA LYS A 47 6.89 6.54 0.77
C LYS A 47 6.59 6.49 -0.72
N GLY A 48 5.33 6.69 -1.09
CA GLY A 48 4.86 6.63 -2.48
C GLY A 48 5.08 5.30 -3.19
N ALA A 49 5.22 4.22 -2.41
CA ALA A 49 5.11 2.86 -2.87
C ALA A 49 3.79 2.26 -2.38
N VAL A 50 3.37 1.16 -3.01
CA VAL A 50 2.25 0.34 -2.53
C VAL A 50 2.80 -0.73 -1.59
N HIS A 51 2.21 -0.84 -0.40
CA HIS A 51 2.55 -1.86 0.59
C HIS A 51 1.36 -2.78 0.80
N GLU A 52 1.60 -4.09 0.73
CA GLU A 52 0.57 -5.10 0.92
C GLU A 52 0.74 -5.76 2.29
N VAL A 53 -0.36 -5.87 3.04
CA VAL A 53 -0.41 -6.56 4.34
C VAL A 53 -1.29 -7.78 4.16
N LEU A 54 -0.69 -8.96 4.22
CA LEU A 54 -1.40 -10.23 4.07
C LEU A 54 -1.65 -10.85 5.44
N PRO A 55 -2.89 -11.30 5.73
CA PRO A 55 -3.17 -12.08 6.91
C PRO A 55 -2.57 -13.49 6.78
N CYS A 56 -2.26 -14.14 7.91
CA CYS A 56 -1.76 -15.52 7.91
C CYS A 56 -2.87 -16.50 7.52
N THR A 57 -4.07 -16.29 8.06
CA THR A 57 -5.29 -17.04 7.75
C THR A 57 -6.43 -16.10 7.37
N THR A 58 -7.53 -16.61 6.84
CA THR A 58 -8.72 -15.80 6.54
C THR A 58 -9.34 -15.14 7.77
N GLU A 59 -9.13 -15.72 8.95
CA GLU A 59 -9.65 -15.22 10.24
C GLU A 59 -8.84 -14.02 10.74
N ASP A 60 -7.57 -13.90 10.35
CA ASP A 60 -6.69 -12.79 10.74
C ASP A 60 -6.95 -11.49 9.96
N GLY A 61 -7.99 -11.45 9.10
CA GLY A 61 -8.29 -10.31 8.24
C GLY A 61 -8.52 -9.01 9.01
N ALA A 62 -9.21 -9.06 10.14
CA ALA A 62 -9.40 -7.89 11.00
C ALA A 62 -8.08 -7.39 11.59
N SER A 63 -7.21 -8.31 12.03
CA SER A 63 -5.88 -7.97 12.55
C SER A 63 -4.97 -7.37 11.49
N ALA A 64 -5.01 -7.89 10.25
CA ALA A 64 -4.27 -7.31 9.12
C ALA A 64 -4.74 -5.90 8.78
N ALA A 65 -6.06 -5.66 8.76
CA ALA A 65 -6.64 -4.33 8.54
C ALA A 65 -6.26 -3.35 9.66
N ALA A 66 -6.36 -3.78 10.92
CA ALA A 66 -5.96 -2.97 12.07
C ALA A 66 -4.46 -2.63 12.04
N PHE A 67 -3.61 -3.60 11.69
CA PHE A 67 -2.17 -3.38 11.50
C PHE A 67 -1.90 -2.34 10.40
N ALA A 68 -2.55 -2.45 9.25
CA ALA A 68 -2.41 -1.49 8.16
C ALA A 68 -2.84 -0.07 8.59
N LEU A 69 -3.92 0.05 9.36
CA LEU A 69 -4.37 1.35 9.87
C LEU A 69 -3.41 1.95 10.90
N MET A 70 -2.88 1.14 11.83
CA MET A 70 -1.85 1.58 12.79
C MET A 70 -0.56 2.02 12.08
N LEU A 71 -0.17 1.28 11.03
CA LEU A 71 0.96 1.64 10.17
C LEU A 71 0.72 2.99 9.48
N ALA A 72 -0.46 3.19 8.90
CA ALA A 72 -0.85 4.45 8.28
C ALA A 72 -0.85 5.61 9.29
N ALA A 73 -1.37 5.41 10.49
CA ALA A 73 -1.35 6.42 11.56
C ALA A 73 0.07 6.81 11.97
N ARG A 74 0.96 5.82 12.12
CA ARG A 74 2.37 6.06 12.44
C ARG A 74 3.08 6.85 11.34
N ILE A 75 2.84 6.50 10.07
CA ILE A 75 3.49 7.16 8.92
C ILE A 75 2.95 8.58 8.71
N SER A 76 1.65 8.79 8.92
CA SER A 76 0.98 10.09 8.81
C SER A 76 1.41 11.06 9.90
N GLY A 77 1.75 10.57 11.09
CA GLY A 77 2.09 11.41 12.24
C GLY A 77 0.90 12.21 12.76
N PRO A 78 1.11 13.16 13.71
CA PRO A 78 0.03 13.81 14.47
C PRO A 78 -0.95 14.64 13.63
N VAL A 79 -0.52 15.11 12.46
CA VAL A 79 -1.29 16.03 11.60
C VAL A 79 -1.62 15.41 10.24
N GLY A 80 -1.16 14.20 9.95
CA GLY A 80 -1.41 13.54 8.68
C GLY A 80 -2.82 12.97 8.60
N LYS A 81 -3.39 13.00 7.40
CA LYS A 81 -4.74 12.48 7.12
C LYS A 81 -4.63 11.07 6.54
N ILE A 82 -5.56 10.20 6.92
CA ILE A 82 -5.68 8.83 6.39
C ILE A 82 -6.96 8.76 5.57
N LEU A 83 -6.85 8.29 4.32
CA LEU A 83 -7.99 7.90 3.51
C LEU A 83 -8.13 6.38 3.58
N TRP A 84 -9.26 5.90 4.07
CA TRP A 84 -9.58 4.47 4.15
C TRP A 84 -10.63 4.13 3.09
N ILE A 85 -10.26 3.24 2.16
CA ILE A 85 -11.16 2.78 1.10
C ILE A 85 -11.47 1.31 1.39
N ALA A 86 -12.75 0.99 1.54
CA ALA A 86 -13.22 -0.36 1.78
C ALA A 86 -14.44 -0.64 0.89
N THR A 87 -14.59 -1.90 0.50
CA THR A 87 -15.82 -2.41 -0.14
C THR A 87 -16.89 -2.68 0.92
N ASP A 88 -18.16 -2.67 0.52
CA ASP A 88 -19.27 -3.03 1.40
C ASP A 88 -19.09 -4.43 2.02
N ALA A 89 -18.48 -5.35 1.28
CA ALA A 89 -18.20 -6.71 1.75
C ALA A 89 -17.12 -6.76 2.84
N GLN A 90 -16.18 -5.80 2.84
CA GLN A 90 -15.20 -5.66 3.91
C GLN A 90 -15.84 -5.03 5.15
N LEU A 91 -16.69 -4.00 4.98
CA LEU A 91 -17.42 -3.37 6.08
C LEU A 91 -18.30 -4.39 6.83
N ARG A 92 -19.04 -5.24 6.11
CA ARG A 92 -19.89 -6.28 6.73
C ARG A 92 -19.14 -7.34 7.55
N ARG A 93 -17.85 -7.56 7.29
CA ARG A 93 -17.02 -8.57 7.97
C ARG A 93 -16.30 -8.02 9.20
N GLY A 94 -16.07 -6.71 9.25
CA GLY A 94 -15.33 -6.05 10.32
C GLY A 94 -16.16 -5.67 11.54
N GLY A 95 -17.50 -5.68 11.41
CA GLY A 95 -18.40 -5.04 12.38
C GLY A 95 -18.58 -3.56 12.08
#